data_AF-A0A7W1S0J0-F1
#
_entry.id   AF-A0A7W1S0J0-F1
#
_cell.length_a   1.000
_cell.length_b   1.000
_cell.length_c   1.000
_cell.angle_alpha   90.00
_cell.angle_beta   90.00
_cell.angle_gamma   90.00
#
_symmetry.space_group_name_H-M   'P 1'
#
loop_
_entity.id
_entity.type
_entity.pdbx_description
1 polymer ?
#
loop_
_entity_poly.entity_id
_entity_poly.type
_entity_poly.pdbx_seq_one_letter_code
_entity_poly.pdbx_strand_id
1 'polypeptide(L)' 'MDAELPLIADVALDVPGRDAYSYLVPDELAAVIGVGDCVRVPFGPRTERGFVVAVGRRAAPEG' A
#
# COMPACT_ATOMS: atom_id res chain seq x y z
N MET A 1 11.37 -21.38 -10.82
CA MET A 1 11.74 -20.12 -10.16
C MET A 1 10.45 -19.52 -9.65
N ASP A 2 10.12 -19.77 -8.39
CA ASP A 2 9.02 -19.07 -7.72
C ASP A 2 9.39 -17.58 -7.66
N ALA A 3 8.72 -16.76 -8.46
CA ALA A 3 8.86 -15.32 -8.35
C ALA A 3 8.27 -14.90 -7.00
N GLU A 4 9.09 -14.39 -6.09
CA GLU A 4 8.60 -13.86 -4.81
C GLU A 4 7.65 -12.70 -5.12
N LEU A 5 6.37 -12.90 -4.80
CA LEU A 5 5.33 -11.89 -5.07
C LEU A 5 5.62 -10.63 -4.25
N PRO A 6 5.54 -9.43 -4.85
CA PRO A 6 5.83 -8.19 -4.14
C PRO A 6 4.84 -8.01 -2.98
N LEU A 7 5.31 -7.36 -1.92
CA LEU A 7 4.47 -6.99 -0.80
C LEU A 7 3.64 -5.75 -1.18
N ILE A 8 2.32 -5.89 -1.13
CA ILE A 8 1.36 -4.84 -1.48
C ILE A 8 0.58 -4.46 -0.21
N ALA A 9 0.43 -3.15 0.01
CA ALA A 9 -0.41 -2.60 1.07
C ALA A 9 -1.60 -1.85 0.45
N ASP A 10 -2.80 -2.15 0.91
CA ASP A 10 -3.98 -1.35 0.62
C ASP A 10 -4.12 -0.27 1.67
N VAL A 11 -4.19 0.98 1.22
CA VAL A 11 -4.20 2.16 2.08
C VAL A 11 -5.50 2.93 1.85
N ALA A 12 -6.29 3.09 2.91
CA ALA A 12 -7.44 3.97 2.92
C ALA A 12 -6.94 5.42 3.04
N LEU A 13 -7.37 6.27 2.11
CA LEU A 13 -7.02 7.68 2.06
C LEU A 13 -8.27 8.53 2.32
N ASP A 14 -8.10 9.67 2.98
CA ASP A 14 -9.18 10.64 3.20
C ASP A 14 -9.41 11.50 1.96
N VAL A 15 -9.67 10.84 0.83
CA VAL A 15 -9.97 11.47 -0.46
C VAL A 15 -11.18 10.78 -1.09
N PRO A 16 -12.04 11.53 -1.80
CA PRO A 16 -13.16 10.93 -2.52
C PRO A 16 -12.65 10.03 -3.67
N GLY A 17 -13.24 8.85 -3.83
CA GLY A 17 -13.00 8.01 -4.99
C GLY A 17 -13.18 6.52 -4.73
N ARG A 18 -12.23 5.91 -4.02
CA ARG A 18 -12.23 4.48 -3.67
C ARG A 18 -12.05 4.31 -2.16
N ASP A 19 -12.49 3.17 -1.65
CA ASP A 19 -12.32 2.83 -0.23
C ASP A 19 -10.83 2.65 0.15
N ALA A 20 -10.01 2.15 -0.77
CA ALA A 20 -8.57 2.00 -0.60
C ALA A 20 -7.80 2.01 -1.94
N TYR A 21 -6.51 2.30 -1.85
CA TYR A 21 -5.57 2.27 -2.97
C TYR A 21 -4.39 1.36 -2.65
N SER A 22 -3.97 0.56 -3.63
CA SER A 22 -2.87 -0.40 -3.47
C SER A 22 -1.52 0.25 -3.76
N TYR A 23 -0.55 -0.01 -2.89
CA TYR A 23 0.82 0.48 -3.00
C TYR A 23 1.82 -0.65 -2.86
N LEU A 24 2.92 -0.57 -3.60
CA LEU A 24 4.06 -1.44 -3.38
C LEU A 24 4.77 -1.02 -2.10
N VAL A 25 5.04 -1.99 -1.22
CA VAL A 25 5.76 -1.77 0.03
C VAL A 25 7.26 -1.91 -0.25
N PRO A 26 8.07 -0.88 0.05
CA PRO A 26 9.52 -0.98 0.02
C PRO A 26 10.05 -2.07 0.97
N ASP A 27 11.10 -2.79 0.58
CA ASP A 27 11.67 -3.89 1.39
C ASP A 27 12.07 -3.45 2.81
N GLU A 28 12.55 -2.21 2.95
CA GLU A 28 12.88 -1.58 4.24
C GLU A 28 11.68 -1.44 5.19
N LEU A 29 10.46 -1.34 4.65
CA LEU A 29 9.22 -1.26 5.42
C LEU A 29 8.53 -2.62 5.57
N ALA A 30 8.92 -3.63 4.80
CA ALA A 30 8.24 -4.92 4.75
C ALA A 30 8.19 -5.65 6.10
N ALA A 31 9.17 -5.44 6.97
CA ALA A 31 9.24 -6.07 8.29
C ALA A 31 8.43 -5.34 9.38
N VAL A 32 8.04 -4.09 9.13
CA VAL A 32 7.43 -3.22 10.16
C VAL A 32 6.02 -2.75 9.81
N ILE A 33 5.64 -2.76 8.53
CA ILE A 33 4.32 -2.31 8.10
C ILE A 33 3.24 -3.34 8.49
N GLY A 34 2.14 -2.84 9.05
CA GLY A 34 0.99 -3.63 9.46
C GLY A 34 -0.33 -2.90 9.23
N VAL A 35 -1.42 -3.65 9.33
CA VAL A 35 -2.78 -3.08 9.29
C VAL A 35 -2.99 -2.13 10.48
N GLY A 36 -3.54 -0.95 10.21
CA GLY A 36 -3.75 0.12 11.18
C GLY A 36 -2.62 1.17 11.20
N ASP A 37 -1.50 0.91 10.53
CA ASP A 37 -0.40 1.88 10.49
C ASP A 37 -0.78 3.13 9.70
N CYS A 38 -0.44 4.29 10.28
CA CYS A 38 -0.59 5.57 9.61
C CYS A 38 0.61 5.80 8.69
N VAL A 39 0.36 5.89 7.39
CA VAL A 39 1.39 6.02 6.36
C VAL A 39 1.18 7.26 5.52
N ARG A 40 2.24 7.69 4.84
CA ARG A 40 2.20 8.73 3.81
C ARG A 40 2.49 8.08 2.47
N VAL A 41 1.58 8.24 1.52
CA VAL A 41 1.68 7.62 0.20
C VAL A 41 1.57 8.65 -0.90
N PRO A 42 2.26 8.45 -2.05
CA PRO A 42 2.08 9.30 -3.20
C PRO A 42 0.66 9.14 -3.77
N PHE A 43 0.00 10.26 -4.04
CA PHE A 43 -1.32 10.31 -4.66
C PHE A 43 -1.33 11.39 -5.75
N GLY A 44 -0.99 10.99 -6.97
CA GLY A 44 -0.78 11.90 -8.09
C GLY A 44 0.40 12.86 -7.81
N PRO A 45 0.18 14.20 -7.87
CA PRO A 45 1.26 15.18 -7.66
C PRO A 45 1.58 15.46 -6.18
N ARG A 46 0.84 14.87 -5.24
CA ARG A 46 0.96 15.15 -3.81
C ARG A 46 1.15 13.88 -2.99
N THR A 47 1.43 14.03 -1.70
CA THR A 47 1.48 12.93 -0.74
C THR A 47 0.30 13.06 0.21
N GLU A 48 -0.46 11.99 0.37
CA GLU A 48 -1.61 11.95 1.27
C GLU A 48 -1.34 11.03 2.45
N ARG A 49 -1.97 11.34 3.59
CA ARG A 49 -1.96 10.48 4.75
C ARG A 49 -3.08 9.46 4.64
N GLY A 50 -2.77 8.23 5.04
CA GLY A 50 -3.74 7.15 5.05
C GLY A 50 -3.43 6.12 6.12
N PHE A 51 -4.28 5.11 6.16
CA PHE A 51 -4.13 3.97 7.06
C PHE A 51 -4.10 2.68 6.25
N VAL A 52 -3.16 1.80 6.58
CA VAL A 52 -3.08 0.48 5.98
C VAL A 52 -4.29 -0.33 6.43
N VAL A 53 -5.08 -0.82 5.48
CA VAL A 53 -6.27 -1.65 5.74
C VAL A 53 -6.05 -3.12 5.38
N ALA A 54 -5.09 -3.41 4.49
CA ALA A 54 -4.64 -4.77 4.20
C ALA A 54 -3.18 -4.78 3.78
N VAL A 55 -2.48 -5.87 4.03
CA VAL A 55 -1.10 -6.10 3.55
C VAL A 55 -0.93 -7.56 3.15
N GLY A 56 -0.28 -7.82 2.03
CA GLY A 56 -0.05 -9.19 1.56
C GLY A 56 0.82 -9.28 0.33
N ARG A 57 1.48 -10.43 0.15
CA ARG A 57 2.26 -10.73 -1.05
C ARG A 57 1.33 -11.16 -2.18
N ARG A 58 1.23 -10.35 -3.23
CA ARG A 58 0.35 -10.60 -4.39
C ARG A 58 0.91 -9.93 -5.64
N ALA A 59 0.42 -10.34 -6.81
CA ALA A 59 0.76 -9.65 -8.06
C ALA A 59 0.37 -8.17 -7.95
N ALA A 60 1.22 -7.28 -8.44
CA ALA A 60 0.89 -5.87 -8.51
C ALA A 60 -0.39 -5.72 -9.35
N PRO A 61 -1.41 -4.99 -8.88
CA PRO A 61 -2.62 -4.77 -9.67
C PRO A 61 -2.27 -4.03 -10.96
N GLU A 62 -2.91 -4.43 -12.07
CA GLU A 62 -2.83 -3.69 -13.32
C GLU A 62 -3.51 -2.32 -13.11
N GLY A 63 -2.72 -1.25 -13.23
CA GLY A 63 -3.14 0.13 -12.92
C GLY A 63 -4.10 0.73 -13.92
#